data_AF-A0A5B7AWG2-F1
#
_entry.id   AF-A0A5B7AWG2-F1
#
_cell.length_a   1.000
_cell.length_b   1.000
_cell.length_c   1.000
_cell.angle_alpha   90.00
_cell.angle_beta   90.00
_cell.angle_gamma   90.00
#
_symmetry.space_group_name_H-M   'P 1'
#
loop_
_entity.id
_entity.type
_entity.pdbx_description
1 polymer ?
#
loop_
_entity_poly.entity_id
_entity_poly.type
_entity_poly.pdbx_seq_one_letter_code
_entity_poly.pdbx_strand_id
1 'polypeptide(L)'
;NDSNSNKNSRLCLACDMDAMFSAVFTVGRTPYSPAKFLYSWWQHAANLASYEQQDAHEFFISMLDGIHEKVEKDKRKPQSQGNGDCCIAHRVFSGILRSDVMCTACGFTSTTYDPCVDISLDLEPNQGASGRTASSKSHHSCNGEADSLSSSQNCGISTLMGCLDRFTRPERLGSDQKFFCQQCQVRQESLKQMSIRKLPLVSCFHIKRFEHSPIRKMSRKVDRYLQFPFSLDMAPYLSSSILRSRFGNRSFSFDGDEPDASNKLSSEFELFAVITHTGKLDAGHYVTYLRLSNQWYKCDDAWITQVNENIVRAAQGYMMFYVQKMLYYKASKRPVPS
;
A
#
# COMPACT_ATOMS: atom_id res chain seq x y z
N ASN A 1 -48.87 -28.13 -7.83
CA ASN A 1 -48.92 -26.67 -8.03
C ASN A 1 -48.77 -26.04 -6.64
N ASP A 2 -47.64 -25.52 -6.19
CA ASP A 2 -46.53 -24.94 -6.93
C ASP A 2 -45.17 -25.27 -6.32
N SER A 3 -44.37 -25.90 -7.16
CA SER A 3 -42.93 -26.02 -7.10
C SER A 3 -42.28 -24.69 -7.50
N ASN A 4 -41.92 -23.81 -6.54
CA ASN A 4 -40.95 -22.72 -6.84
C ASN A 4 -40.35 -21.98 -5.62
N SER A 5 -39.66 -22.64 -4.69
CA SER A 5 -38.96 -21.92 -3.60
C SER A 5 -37.48 -22.29 -3.40
N ASN A 6 -36.83 -23.01 -4.33
CA ASN A 6 -35.47 -23.53 -4.08
C ASN A 6 -34.47 -23.31 -5.24
N LYS A 7 -34.37 -22.07 -5.76
CA LYS A 7 -33.35 -21.67 -6.75
C LYS A 7 -32.79 -20.27 -6.53
N ASN A 8 -32.29 -19.99 -5.33
CA ASN A 8 -31.30 -18.93 -5.13
C ASN A 8 -30.28 -19.45 -4.12
N SER A 9 -29.34 -20.29 -4.57
CA SER A 9 -28.09 -20.48 -3.84
C SER A 9 -27.45 -19.10 -3.72
N ARG A 10 -27.56 -18.46 -2.56
CA ARG A 10 -27.02 -17.11 -2.34
C ARG A 10 -25.53 -17.13 -2.69
N LEU A 11 -25.18 -16.47 -3.79
CA LEU A 11 -23.78 -16.27 -4.19
C LEU A 11 -23.06 -15.55 -3.04
N CYS A 12 -22.03 -16.19 -2.51
CA CYS A 12 -21.33 -15.78 -1.31
C CYS A 12 -19.84 -15.73 -1.60
N LEU A 13 -19.34 -14.54 -1.94
CA LEU A 13 -17.94 -14.30 -2.26
C LEU A 13 -16.98 -14.79 -1.16
N ALA A 14 -17.34 -14.57 0.11
CA ALA A 14 -16.58 -15.07 1.25
C ALA A 14 -16.59 -16.61 1.35
N CYS A 15 -17.71 -17.27 1.02
CA CYS A 15 -17.83 -18.72 1.04
C CYS A 15 -17.02 -19.35 -0.12
N ASP A 16 -17.02 -18.73 -1.30
CA ASP A 16 -16.22 -19.17 -2.44
C ASP A 16 -14.72 -18.97 -2.18
N MET A 17 -14.34 -17.89 -1.47
CA MET A 17 -12.97 -17.68 -1.00
C MET A 17 -12.55 -18.75 0.02
N ASP A 18 -13.42 -19.12 0.96
CA ASP A 18 -13.18 -20.20 1.93
C ASP A 18 -13.06 -21.57 1.25
N ALA A 19 -13.88 -21.84 0.24
CA ALA A 19 -13.78 -23.04 -0.58
C ALA A 19 -12.46 -23.08 -1.38
N MET A 20 -12.03 -21.95 -1.95
CA MET A 20 -10.74 -21.83 -2.63
C MET A 20 -9.58 -22.05 -1.66
N PHE A 21 -9.62 -21.42 -0.48
CA PHE A 21 -8.63 -21.62 0.57
C PHE A 21 -8.54 -23.10 0.96
N SER A 22 -9.66 -23.73 1.26
CA SER A 22 -9.73 -25.16 1.60
C SER A 22 -9.14 -26.03 0.48
N ALA A 23 -9.45 -25.75 -0.79
CA ALA A 23 -8.90 -26.50 -1.92
C ALA A 23 -7.38 -26.36 -2.06
N VAL A 24 -6.84 -25.15 -1.86
CA VAL A 24 -5.39 -24.89 -1.94
C VAL A 24 -4.60 -25.57 -0.82
N PHE A 25 -5.17 -25.66 0.38
CA PHE A 25 -4.53 -26.29 1.55
C PHE A 25 -4.90 -27.77 1.74
N THR A 26 -5.76 -28.34 0.88
CA THR A 26 -6.01 -29.78 0.83
C THR A 26 -4.88 -30.47 0.06
N VAL A 27 -4.53 -31.70 0.45
CA VAL A 27 -3.46 -32.49 -0.16
C VAL A 27 -3.82 -32.85 -1.61
N GLY A 28 -3.42 -32.01 -2.55
CA GLY A 28 -3.58 -32.21 -4.00
C GLY A 28 -2.51 -31.44 -4.75
N ARG A 29 -1.91 -32.05 -5.78
CA ARG A 29 -0.86 -31.41 -6.61
C ARG A 29 -1.40 -30.78 -7.90
N THR A 30 -2.71 -30.81 -8.11
CA THR A 30 -3.35 -30.31 -9.33
C THR A 30 -3.69 -28.82 -9.19
N PRO A 31 -3.42 -28.01 -10.22
CA PRO A 31 -3.87 -26.61 -10.23
C PRO A 31 -5.38 -26.50 -10.02
N TYR A 32 -5.79 -25.58 -9.15
CA TYR A 32 -7.20 -25.30 -8.87
C TYR A 32 -7.71 -24.18 -9.79
N SER A 33 -8.86 -24.39 -10.45
CA SER A 33 -9.50 -23.36 -11.26
C SER A 33 -10.58 -22.63 -10.44
N PRO A 34 -10.42 -21.33 -10.13
CA PRO A 34 -11.34 -20.58 -9.27
C PRO A 34 -12.57 -20.05 -10.02
N ALA A 35 -13.19 -20.85 -10.90
CA ALA A 35 -14.28 -20.41 -11.76
C ALA A 35 -15.53 -19.93 -10.99
N LYS A 36 -15.89 -20.61 -9.89
CA LYS A 36 -17.00 -20.20 -9.03
C LYS A 36 -16.73 -18.86 -8.33
N PHE A 37 -15.51 -18.70 -7.83
CA PHE A 37 -15.05 -17.45 -7.22
C PHE A 37 -15.09 -16.30 -8.23
N LEU A 38 -14.56 -16.51 -9.44
CA LEU A 38 -14.58 -15.52 -10.53
C LEU A 38 -16.00 -15.05 -10.84
N TYR A 39 -16.94 -16.00 -10.98
CA TYR A 39 -18.35 -15.67 -11.21
C TYR A 39 -18.95 -14.85 -10.06
N SER A 40 -18.72 -15.25 -8.82
CA SER A 40 -19.21 -14.52 -7.64
C SER A 40 -18.60 -13.11 -7.52
N TRP A 41 -17.31 -12.95 -7.86
CA TRP A 41 -16.65 -11.64 -7.87
C TRP A 41 -17.18 -10.73 -8.99
N TRP A 42 -17.37 -11.23 -10.21
CA TRP A 42 -17.96 -10.47 -11.31
C TRP A 42 -19.37 -9.97 -11.03
N GLN A 43 -20.16 -10.70 -10.24
CA GLN A 43 -21.48 -10.23 -9.79
C GLN A 43 -21.40 -9.08 -8.77
N HIS A 44 -20.29 -8.97 -8.05
CA HIS A 44 -20.05 -7.88 -7.09
C HIS A 44 -19.40 -6.66 -7.75
N ALA A 45 -18.39 -6.89 -8.59
CA ALA A 45 -17.65 -5.86 -9.33
C ALA A 45 -17.97 -5.94 -10.84
N ALA A 46 -19.21 -5.62 -11.21
CA ALA A 46 -19.68 -5.73 -12.59
C ALA A 46 -18.90 -4.86 -13.59
N ASN A 47 -18.31 -3.75 -13.13
CA ASN A 47 -17.42 -2.91 -13.93
C ASN A 47 -16.09 -3.60 -14.30
N LEU A 48 -15.67 -4.60 -13.52
CA LEU A 48 -14.46 -5.38 -13.73
C LEU A 48 -14.76 -6.75 -14.37
N ALA A 49 -16.03 -7.05 -14.61
CA ALA A 49 -16.50 -8.30 -15.20
C ALA A 49 -16.27 -8.34 -16.71
N SER A 50 -15.00 -8.43 -17.11
CA SER A 50 -14.60 -8.51 -18.51
C SER A 50 -13.52 -9.57 -18.71
N TYR A 51 -13.28 -9.92 -19.97
CA TYR A 51 -12.12 -10.70 -20.39
C TYR A 51 -10.88 -9.82 -20.65
N GLU A 52 -11.00 -8.51 -20.43
CA GLU A 52 -9.88 -7.59 -20.56
C GLU A 52 -8.97 -7.71 -19.34
N GLN A 53 -7.71 -7.33 -19.52
CA GLN A 53 -6.77 -7.28 -18.42
C GLN A 53 -7.18 -6.20 -17.41
N GLN A 54 -7.09 -6.53 -16.12
CA GLN A 54 -7.48 -5.64 -15.03
C GLN A 54 -6.30 -5.35 -14.10
N ASP A 55 -6.41 -4.27 -13.35
CA ASP A 55 -5.40 -3.88 -12.38
C ASP A 55 -5.49 -4.75 -11.10
N ALA A 56 -4.36 -5.31 -10.65
CA ALA A 56 -4.33 -6.16 -9.47
C ALA A 56 -4.66 -5.40 -8.17
N HIS A 57 -4.35 -4.09 -8.10
CA HIS A 57 -4.72 -3.24 -6.96
C HIS A 57 -6.23 -3.02 -6.94
N GLU A 58 -6.85 -2.72 -8.09
CA GLU A 58 -8.30 -2.56 -8.19
C GLU A 58 -9.04 -3.87 -7.86
N PHE A 59 -8.53 -5.01 -8.35
CA PHE A 59 -9.02 -6.34 -7.96
C PHE A 59 -8.97 -6.52 -6.43
N PHE A 60 -7.82 -6.21 -5.80
CA PHE A 60 -7.65 -6.34 -4.35
C PHE A 60 -8.64 -5.47 -3.56
N ILE A 61 -8.78 -4.19 -3.92
CA ILE A 61 -9.71 -3.27 -3.24
C ILE A 61 -11.16 -3.75 -3.41
N SER A 62 -11.58 -4.09 -4.64
CA SER A 62 -12.94 -4.57 -4.89
C SER A 62 -13.27 -5.85 -4.11
N MET A 63 -12.29 -6.73 -3.92
CA MET A 63 -12.44 -7.94 -3.12
C MET A 63 -12.65 -7.63 -1.63
N LEU A 64 -11.88 -6.71 -1.05
CA LEU A 64 -12.05 -6.30 0.35
C LEU A 64 -13.42 -5.65 0.58
N ASP A 65 -13.86 -4.80 -0.35
CA ASP A 65 -15.19 -4.17 -0.31
C ASP A 65 -16.30 -5.22 -0.39
N GLY A 66 -16.15 -6.23 -1.25
CA GLY A 66 -17.10 -7.33 -1.38
C GLY A 66 -17.22 -8.21 -0.13
N ILE A 67 -16.10 -8.43 0.58
CA ILE A 67 -16.13 -9.09 1.90
C ILE A 67 -16.86 -8.21 2.91
N HIS A 68 -16.56 -6.91 2.94
CA HIS A 68 -17.15 -5.99 3.92
C HIS A 68 -18.67 -5.85 3.75
N GLU A 69 -19.16 -5.62 2.53
CA GLU A 69 -20.58 -5.36 2.26
C GLU A 69 -21.50 -6.55 2.65
N LYS A 70 -20.99 -7.78 2.53
CA LYS A 70 -21.73 -9.00 2.88
C LYS A 70 -21.80 -9.21 4.40
N VAL A 71 -20.78 -8.79 5.15
CA VAL A 71 -20.75 -8.91 6.62
C VAL A 71 -21.67 -7.89 7.30
N GLU A 72 -21.78 -6.68 6.76
CA GLU A 72 -22.71 -5.64 7.27
C GLU A 72 -24.20 -6.02 7.09
N LYS A 73 -24.52 -6.90 6.12
CA LYS A 73 -25.89 -7.38 5.90
C LYS A 73 -26.34 -8.42 6.94
N ASP A 74 -25.43 -9.03 7.69
CA ASP A 74 -25.72 -9.92 8.82
C ASP A 74 -25.90 -9.12 10.13
N LYS A 75 -27.03 -8.42 10.24
CA LYS A 75 -27.40 -7.51 11.35
C LYS A 75 -27.61 -8.22 12.71
N ARG A 76 -26.54 -8.63 13.38
CA ARG A 76 -26.56 -9.02 14.81
C ARG A 76 -25.47 -8.37 15.68
N LYS A 77 -24.67 -7.45 15.17
CA LYS A 77 -23.68 -6.72 15.97
C LYS A 77 -23.97 -5.22 16.03
N PRO A 78 -23.86 -4.58 17.21
CA PRO A 78 -23.95 -3.13 17.32
C PRO A 78 -22.81 -2.49 16.51
N GLN A 79 -23.14 -1.46 15.73
CA GLN A 79 -22.19 -0.65 14.96
C GLN A 79 -21.10 -0.12 15.90
N SER A 80 -19.91 -0.69 15.85
CA SER A 80 -18.71 0.00 16.33
C SER A 80 -18.32 0.98 15.24
N GLN A 81 -18.76 2.23 15.41
CA GLN A 81 -18.36 3.33 14.55
C GLN A 81 -16.82 3.42 14.53
N GLY A 82 -16.22 3.30 13.35
CA GLY A 82 -14.91 3.86 13.03
C GLY A 82 -13.65 3.15 13.52
N ASN A 83 -13.71 2.02 14.26
CA ASN A 83 -12.49 1.41 14.82
C ASN A 83 -11.87 0.27 14.00
N GLY A 84 -12.39 -0.04 12.80
CA GLY A 84 -11.79 -1.05 11.90
C GLY A 84 -12.02 -2.51 12.29
N ASP A 85 -12.96 -2.81 13.20
CA ASP A 85 -13.24 -4.17 13.69
C ASP A 85 -14.55 -4.80 13.15
N CYS A 86 -15.17 -4.19 12.14
CA CYS A 86 -16.48 -4.64 11.64
C CYS A 86 -16.43 -5.94 10.85
N CYS A 87 -15.32 -6.24 10.15
CA CYS A 87 -15.15 -7.47 9.38
C CYS A 87 -13.69 -7.92 9.35
N ILE A 88 -13.42 -9.13 8.83
CA ILE A 88 -12.06 -9.65 8.74
C ILE A 88 -11.14 -8.79 7.86
N ALA A 89 -11.68 -8.23 6.77
CA ALA A 89 -10.94 -7.33 5.88
C ALA A 89 -10.42 -6.11 6.65
N HIS A 90 -11.30 -5.40 7.36
CA HIS A 90 -10.90 -4.24 8.15
C HIS A 90 -10.00 -4.62 9.34
N ARG A 91 -10.29 -5.73 10.03
CA ARG A 91 -9.46 -6.16 11.17
C ARG A 91 -8.02 -6.49 10.75
N VAL A 92 -7.82 -6.98 9.53
CA VAL A 92 -6.49 -7.36 9.03
C VAL A 92 -5.78 -6.20 8.34
N PHE A 93 -6.47 -5.51 7.43
CA PHE A 93 -5.87 -4.53 6.51
C PHE A 93 -6.13 -3.07 6.90
N SER A 94 -7.10 -2.78 7.77
CA SER A 94 -7.43 -1.39 8.11
C SER A 94 -6.40 -0.76 9.03
N GLY A 95 -5.76 0.30 8.53
CA GLY A 95 -5.03 1.28 9.30
C GLY A 95 -5.79 2.60 9.37
N ILE A 96 -5.21 3.56 10.10
CA ILE A 96 -5.70 4.95 10.15
C ILE A 96 -4.53 5.86 9.79
N LEU A 97 -4.71 6.66 8.75
CA LEU A 97 -3.82 7.77 8.40
C LEU A 97 -4.24 9.03 9.17
N ARG A 98 -3.27 9.85 9.51
CA ARG A 98 -3.46 11.20 10.04
C ARG A 98 -2.97 12.21 9.01
N SER A 99 -3.83 13.13 8.61
CA SER A 99 -3.52 14.25 7.72
C SER A 99 -3.51 15.55 8.51
N ASP A 100 -2.36 16.20 8.61
CA ASP A 100 -2.19 17.51 9.23
C ASP A 100 -2.03 18.58 8.15
N VAL A 101 -2.90 19.60 8.15
CA VAL A 101 -2.82 20.79 7.29
C VAL A 101 -2.52 22.01 8.14
N MET A 102 -1.28 22.49 8.07
CA MET A 102 -0.78 23.64 8.82
C MET A 102 -0.79 24.89 7.97
N CYS A 103 -1.48 25.93 8.44
CA CYS A 103 -1.44 27.27 7.85
C CYS A 103 -0.04 27.87 8.03
N THR A 104 0.59 28.33 6.95
CA THR A 104 1.95 28.92 7.02
C THR A 104 1.96 30.33 7.61
N ALA A 105 0.81 31.02 7.62
CA ALA A 105 0.70 32.39 8.14
C ALA A 105 0.53 32.44 9.66
N CYS A 106 -0.30 31.58 10.25
CA CYS A 106 -0.62 31.62 11.68
C CYS A 106 -0.22 30.36 12.47
N GLY A 107 0.22 29.30 11.79
CA GLY A 107 0.62 28.04 12.42
C GLY A 107 -0.54 27.13 12.87
N PHE A 108 -1.80 27.57 12.74
CA PHE A 108 -2.97 26.71 13.04
C PHE A 108 -2.92 25.44 12.20
N THR A 109 -3.11 24.29 12.85
CA THR A 109 -3.08 22.98 12.20
C THR A 109 -4.46 22.33 12.29
N SER A 110 -5.02 21.97 11.14
CA SER A 110 -6.23 21.15 11.04
C SER A 110 -5.82 19.69 10.87
N THR A 111 -6.39 18.79 11.66
CA THR A 111 -6.07 17.37 11.66
C THR A 111 -7.29 16.54 11.27
N THR A 112 -7.14 15.62 10.33
CA THR A 112 -8.15 14.62 9.95
C THR A 112 -7.59 13.21 10.08
N TYR A 113 -8.48 12.25 10.31
CA TYR A 113 -8.15 10.83 10.42
C TYR A 113 -8.90 10.04 9.37
N ASP A 114 -8.15 9.37 8.50
CA ASP A 114 -8.68 8.72 7.30
C ASP A 114 -8.37 7.22 7.36
N PRO A 115 -9.39 6.34 7.43
CA PRO A 115 -9.18 4.90 7.32
C PRO A 115 -8.53 4.52 5.99
N CYS A 116 -7.62 3.54 6.01
CA CYS A 116 -6.98 3.03 4.80
C CYS A 116 -6.84 1.50 4.85
N VAL A 117 -6.92 0.83 3.71
CA VAL A 117 -6.63 -0.62 3.57
C VAL A 117 -5.31 -0.90 2.84
N ASP A 118 -4.77 0.13 2.18
CA ASP A 118 -3.47 0.14 1.50
C ASP A 118 -2.83 1.53 1.58
N ILE A 119 -1.54 1.59 1.26
CA ILE A 119 -0.80 2.84 1.08
C ILE A 119 -0.22 2.83 -0.34
N SER A 120 -0.75 3.72 -1.18
CA SER A 120 -0.30 3.90 -2.55
C SER A 120 0.85 4.91 -2.63
N LEU A 121 2.03 4.45 -3.03
CA LEU A 121 3.30 5.18 -2.99
C LEU A 121 3.76 5.64 -4.37
N ASP A 122 4.17 6.89 -4.45
CA ASP A 122 4.75 7.47 -5.65
C ASP A 122 6.23 7.10 -5.79
N LEU A 123 6.63 6.73 -7.01
CA LEU A 123 8.04 6.57 -7.36
C LEU A 123 8.66 7.95 -7.60
N GLU A 124 9.90 8.15 -7.16
CA GLU A 124 10.60 9.41 -7.44
C GLU A 124 10.67 9.69 -8.95
N PRO A 125 10.34 10.89 -9.43
CA PRO A 125 10.56 11.23 -10.83
C PRO A 125 12.07 11.26 -11.10
N ASN A 126 12.49 10.78 -12.28
CA ASN A 126 13.89 10.92 -12.72
C ASN A 126 14.27 12.40 -12.74
N GLN A 127 15.20 12.81 -11.87
CA GLN A 127 15.93 14.05 -12.10
C GLN A 127 17.00 13.79 -13.17
N GLY A 128 16.59 13.90 -14.44
CA GLY A 128 17.48 13.81 -15.59
C GLY A 128 16.81 14.33 -16.86
N ALA A 129 17.35 15.42 -17.40
CA ALA A 129 17.03 16.07 -18.68
C ALA A 129 15.89 17.12 -18.71
N SER A 130 15.88 18.06 -17.77
CA SER A 130 15.29 19.40 -18.01
C SER A 130 16.13 20.51 -17.36
N GLY A 131 17.42 20.53 -17.68
CA GLY A 131 18.26 21.72 -17.51
C GLY A 131 18.18 22.56 -18.77
N ARG A 132 17.18 23.45 -18.87
CA ARG A 132 17.25 24.53 -19.86
C ARG A 132 18.23 25.56 -19.33
N THR A 133 19.27 25.76 -20.12
CA THR A 133 20.32 26.76 -20.04
C THR A 133 19.79 28.15 -19.67
N ALA A 134 20.27 28.69 -18.56
CA ALA A 134 20.37 30.13 -18.35
C ALA A 134 21.86 30.45 -18.16
N SER A 135 22.46 30.91 -19.25
CA SER A 135 23.82 31.42 -19.32
C SER A 135 23.95 32.71 -18.52
N SER A 136 24.65 32.66 -17.39
CA SER A 136 25.20 33.84 -16.73
C SER A 136 26.71 33.66 -16.59
N LYS A 137 27.43 34.40 -17.43
CA LYS A 137 28.90 34.55 -17.38
C LYS A 137 29.29 35.17 -16.04
N SER A 138 30.20 34.54 -15.31
CA SER A 138 31.10 35.26 -14.41
C SER A 138 32.47 34.62 -14.43
N HIS A 139 33.48 35.47 -14.63
CA HIS A 139 34.89 35.17 -14.68
C HIS A 139 35.42 34.82 -13.29
N HIS A 140 36.21 33.74 -13.18
CA HIS A 140 37.47 33.74 -12.42
C HIS A 140 38.28 32.44 -12.68
N SER A 141 39.49 32.60 -13.21
CA SER A 141 40.61 31.64 -13.13
C SER A 141 41.23 31.74 -11.71
N CYS A 142 41.91 30.77 -11.10
CA CYS A 142 42.90 29.80 -11.61
C CYS A 142 43.24 28.69 -10.58
N ASN A 143 43.63 27.52 -11.13
CA ASN A 143 44.62 26.51 -10.73
C ASN A 143 44.72 25.95 -9.30
N GLY A 144 44.54 24.62 -9.21
CA GLY A 144 45.06 23.73 -8.17
C GLY A 144 44.99 22.28 -8.67
N GLU A 145 46.12 21.58 -8.65
CA GLU A 145 46.36 20.30 -9.30
C GLU A 145 45.65 19.10 -8.64
N ALA A 146 45.60 18.03 -9.44
CA ALA A 146 45.09 16.68 -9.22
C ALA A 146 45.04 16.17 -7.77
N ASP A 147 43.88 15.65 -7.37
CA ASP A 147 43.75 14.27 -6.92
C ASP A 147 42.28 13.87 -6.70
N SER A 148 42.02 12.56 -6.84
CA SER A 148 40.85 11.78 -6.37
C SER A 148 39.60 11.62 -7.26
N LEU A 149 39.62 10.48 -7.97
CA LEU A 149 38.60 9.42 -8.07
C LEU A 149 37.11 9.78 -8.34
N SER A 150 36.69 9.45 -9.56
CA SER A 150 35.41 8.83 -9.93
C SER A 150 34.15 9.30 -9.19
N SER A 151 33.64 10.47 -9.56
CA SER A 151 32.23 10.79 -9.35
C SER A 151 31.37 10.01 -10.36
N SER A 152 31.22 8.70 -10.13
CA SER A 152 30.22 7.90 -10.81
C SER A 152 28.84 8.49 -10.52
N GLN A 153 28.07 8.74 -11.57
CA GLN A 153 26.67 9.14 -11.52
C GLN A 153 25.86 8.19 -10.62
N ASN A 154 25.71 8.53 -9.34
CA ASN A 154 24.73 7.90 -8.46
C ASN A 154 23.36 8.49 -8.77
N CYS A 155 22.71 7.96 -9.81
CA CYS A 155 21.25 7.99 -9.88
C CYS A 155 20.76 7.13 -8.71
N GLY A 156 20.37 7.78 -7.60
CA GLY A 156 20.00 7.09 -6.36
C GLY A 156 19.01 5.95 -6.62
N ILE A 157 19.35 4.76 -6.14
CA ILE A 157 18.46 3.59 -6.21
C ILE A 157 17.21 3.94 -5.41
N SER A 158 16.03 3.85 -6.04
CA SER A 158 14.78 4.06 -5.31
C SER A 158 14.53 2.92 -4.36
N THR A 159 14.20 3.26 -3.11
CA THR A 159 13.88 2.30 -2.06
C THR A 159 12.44 2.50 -1.58
N LEU A 160 11.81 1.42 -1.09
CA LEU A 160 10.49 1.51 -0.46
C LEU A 160 10.52 2.46 0.76
N MET A 161 11.64 2.53 1.48
CA MET A 161 11.83 3.44 2.61
C MET A 161 11.78 4.88 2.13
N GLY A 162 12.52 5.21 1.06
CA GLY A 162 12.49 6.53 0.46
C GLY A 162 11.10 6.93 -0.05
N CYS A 163 10.32 5.97 -0.56
CA CYS A 163 8.91 6.19 -0.91
C CYS A 163 8.04 6.50 0.33
N LEU A 164 8.24 5.81 1.45
CA LEU A 164 7.53 6.05 2.71
C LEU A 164 7.94 7.38 3.38
N ASP A 165 9.24 7.69 3.36
CA ASP A 165 9.78 8.98 3.78
C ASP A 165 9.11 10.11 3.01
N ARG A 166 9.01 9.96 1.68
CA ARG A 166 8.34 10.94 0.83
C ARG A 166 6.84 11.03 1.12
N PHE A 167 6.16 9.91 1.30
CA PHE A 167 4.74 9.86 1.64
C PHE A 167 4.44 10.61 2.94
N THR A 168 5.34 10.52 3.92
CA THR A 168 5.19 11.16 5.24
C THR A 168 5.86 12.53 5.36
N ARG A 169 6.53 13.01 4.29
CA ARG A 169 7.20 14.31 4.27
C ARG A 169 6.15 15.44 4.15
N PRO A 170 6.31 16.54 4.91
CA PRO A 170 5.49 17.73 4.69
C PRO A 170 5.67 18.27 3.27
N GLU A 171 4.57 18.57 2.60
CA GLU A 171 4.53 19.19 1.28
C GLU A 171 3.71 20.48 1.30
N ARG A 172 4.08 21.44 0.47
CA ARG A 172 3.28 22.66 0.28
C ARG A 172 2.14 22.34 -0.68
N LEU A 173 0.92 22.71 -0.30
CA LEU A 173 -0.21 22.65 -1.23
C LEU A 173 0.02 23.63 -2.38
N GLY A 174 -0.40 23.24 -3.60
CA GLY A 174 -0.27 24.08 -4.80
C GLY A 174 -0.95 25.44 -4.64
N SER A 175 -0.53 26.43 -5.44
CA SER A 175 -1.08 27.80 -5.39
C SER A 175 -2.58 27.86 -5.70
N ASP A 176 -3.08 26.87 -6.44
CA ASP A 176 -4.49 26.61 -6.79
C ASP A 176 -5.26 25.85 -5.69
N GLN A 177 -4.56 25.26 -4.72
CA GLN A 177 -5.12 24.40 -3.66
C GLN A 177 -5.05 25.04 -2.27
N LYS A 178 -5.11 26.38 -2.19
CA LYS A 178 -5.09 27.11 -0.91
C LYS A 178 -6.21 26.64 0.02
N PHE A 179 -5.82 26.29 1.24
CA PHE A 179 -6.73 25.75 2.25
C PHE A 179 -7.37 26.89 3.06
N PHE A 180 -8.65 26.76 3.40
CA PHE A 180 -9.33 27.77 4.21
C PHE A 180 -8.89 27.65 5.68
N CYS A 181 -8.16 28.65 6.17
CA CYS A 181 -7.72 28.68 7.55
C CYS A 181 -8.86 29.21 8.44
N GLN A 182 -9.31 28.39 9.40
CA GLN A 182 -10.35 28.78 10.37
C GLN A 182 -9.90 29.90 11.31
N GLN A 183 -8.60 30.04 11.58
CA GLN A 183 -8.12 31.13 12.44
C GLN A 183 -7.99 32.45 11.67
N CYS A 184 -7.52 32.40 10.43
CA CYS A 184 -7.37 33.60 9.59
C CYS A 184 -8.66 33.99 8.85
N GLN A 185 -9.66 33.09 8.81
CA GLN A 185 -10.91 33.24 8.05
C GLN A 185 -10.70 33.54 6.56
N VAL A 186 -9.59 33.05 5.98
CA VAL A 186 -9.22 33.24 4.57
C VAL A 186 -8.44 32.04 4.04
N ARG A 187 -8.44 31.84 2.73
CA ARG A 187 -7.63 30.82 2.07
C ARG A 187 -6.16 31.19 2.12
N GLN A 188 -5.36 30.34 2.75
CA GLN A 188 -3.94 30.55 2.97
C GLN A 188 -3.10 29.45 2.30
N GLU A 189 -1.82 29.76 2.13
CA GLU A 189 -0.83 28.74 1.84
C GLU A 189 -0.69 27.83 3.07
N SER A 190 -0.61 26.53 2.82
CA SER A 190 -0.57 25.51 3.87
C SER A 190 0.42 24.41 3.54
N LEU A 191 1.01 23.84 4.59
CA LEU A 191 1.77 22.60 4.54
C LEU A 191 0.83 21.44 4.87
N LYS A 192 0.80 20.42 4.03
CA LYS A 192 0.12 19.14 4.30
C LYS A 192 1.15 18.09 4.67
N GLN A 193 0.87 17.28 5.68
CA GLN A 193 1.69 16.13 6.03
C GLN A 193 0.79 14.92 6.35
N MET A 194 1.13 13.77 5.77
CA MET A 194 0.52 12.49 6.12
C MET A 194 1.39 11.75 7.14
N SER A 195 0.77 10.99 8.03
CA SER A 195 1.45 10.07 8.95
C SER A 195 0.54 8.88 9.29
N ILE A 196 1.10 7.82 9.86
CA ILE A 196 0.32 6.62 10.21
C ILE A 196 -0.06 6.70 11.70
N ARG A 197 -1.36 6.78 12.01
CA ARG A 197 -1.87 6.79 13.39
C ARG A 197 -2.07 5.37 13.93
N LYS A 198 -2.67 4.48 13.13
CA LYS A 198 -2.91 3.07 13.47
C LYS A 198 -2.36 2.17 12.37
N LEU A 199 -1.51 1.22 12.75
CA LEU A 199 -0.96 0.21 11.85
C LEU A 199 -1.94 -0.97 11.69
N PRO A 200 -2.12 -1.51 10.48
CA PRO A 200 -2.86 -2.75 10.26
C PRO A 200 -2.04 -3.98 10.70
N LEU A 201 -2.70 -5.14 10.77
CA LEU A 201 -1.99 -6.43 10.98
C LEU A 201 -1.18 -6.82 9.73
N VAL A 202 -1.71 -6.49 8.55
CA VAL A 202 -1.04 -6.62 7.26
C VAL A 202 -1.05 -5.27 6.54
N SER A 203 0.13 -4.72 6.29
CA SER A 203 0.31 -3.52 5.49
C SER A 203 0.42 -3.89 4.01
N CYS A 204 -0.43 -3.28 3.18
CA CYS A 204 -0.38 -3.38 1.73
C CYS A 204 0.23 -2.09 1.15
N PHE A 205 1.35 -2.22 0.44
CA PHE A 205 1.96 -1.12 -0.30
C PHE A 205 1.73 -1.32 -1.78
N HIS A 206 1.03 -0.37 -2.41
CA HIS A 206 0.86 -0.30 -3.85
C HIS A 206 1.84 0.72 -4.42
N ILE A 207 2.60 0.36 -5.46
CA ILE A 207 3.52 1.26 -6.13
C ILE A 207 2.84 1.83 -7.37
N LYS A 208 2.61 3.14 -7.38
CA LYS A 208 1.97 3.85 -8.50
C LYS A 208 2.90 3.88 -9.72
N ARG A 209 2.89 2.79 -10.49
CA ARG A 209 3.74 2.63 -11.67
C ARG A 209 3.10 3.20 -12.93
N PHE A 210 1.82 3.56 -12.92
CA PHE A 210 1.14 4.02 -14.12
C PHE A 210 0.87 5.52 -14.05
N GLU A 211 1.49 6.26 -14.95
CA GLU A 211 1.26 7.70 -15.12
C GLU A 211 0.33 7.92 -16.31
N HIS A 212 -0.80 8.60 -16.07
CA HIS A 212 -1.70 9.00 -17.15
C HIS A 212 -1.38 10.43 -17.58
N SER A 213 -0.94 10.63 -18.82
CA SER A 213 -0.78 11.97 -19.38
C SER A 213 -2.07 12.39 -20.09
N PRO A 214 -2.89 13.30 -19.52
CA PRO A 214 -4.12 13.75 -20.16
C PRO A 214 -3.84 14.47 -21.49
N ILE A 215 -2.66 15.08 -21.62
CA ILE A 215 -2.24 15.84 -22.80
C ILE A 215 -1.92 14.91 -23.99
N ARG A 216 -1.35 13.73 -23.72
CA ARG A 216 -0.92 12.80 -24.79
C ARG A 216 -1.90 11.64 -25.01
N LYS A 217 -2.94 11.49 -24.17
CA LYS A 217 -3.78 10.27 -24.10
C LYS A 217 -2.94 8.99 -24.07
N MET A 218 -1.78 9.05 -23.41
CA MET A 218 -0.86 7.93 -23.27
C MET A 218 -0.69 7.62 -21.79
N SER A 219 -0.88 6.36 -21.45
CA SER A 219 -0.45 5.80 -20.16
C SER A 219 0.97 5.28 -20.30
N ARG A 220 1.85 5.63 -19.35
CA ARG A 220 3.23 5.14 -19.31
C ARG A 220 3.44 4.36 -18.03
N LYS A 221 3.99 3.15 -18.16
CA LYS A 221 4.50 2.39 -17.03
C LYS A 221 5.89 2.88 -16.63
N VAL A 222 6.09 3.16 -15.36
CA VAL A 222 7.36 3.45 -14.70
C VAL A 222 8.02 2.12 -14.35
N ASP A 223 8.85 1.65 -15.26
CA ASP A 223 9.53 0.36 -15.16
C ASP A 223 10.86 0.44 -14.39
N ARG A 224 10.95 1.36 -13.42
CA ARG A 224 12.15 1.51 -12.61
C ARG A 224 12.17 0.48 -11.49
N TYR A 225 13.35 -0.10 -11.27
CA TYR A 225 13.60 -0.96 -10.12
C TYR A 225 13.35 -0.20 -8.80
N LEU A 226 12.70 -0.86 -7.85
CA LEU A 226 12.44 -0.37 -6.50
C LEU A 226 12.97 -1.41 -5.54
N GLN A 227 13.97 -1.04 -4.74
CA GLN A 227 14.51 -1.91 -3.72
C GLN A 227 13.55 -1.95 -2.52
N PHE A 228 13.27 -3.15 -2.02
CA PHE A 228 12.48 -3.35 -0.81
C PHE A 228 13.14 -4.37 0.12
N PRO A 229 13.05 -4.19 1.45
CA PRO A 229 13.62 -5.12 2.43
C PRO A 229 12.64 -6.25 2.73
N PHE A 230 13.12 -7.33 3.33
CA PHE A 230 12.23 -8.38 3.83
C PHE A 230 11.72 -8.10 5.25
N SER A 231 12.44 -7.28 6.02
CA SER A 231 12.01 -6.79 7.33
C SER A 231 11.90 -5.28 7.27
N LEU A 232 10.79 -4.73 7.75
CA LEU A 232 10.43 -3.32 7.64
C LEU A 232 10.04 -2.80 9.03
N ASP A 233 10.73 -1.75 9.48
CA ASP A 233 10.31 -0.99 10.66
C ASP A 233 9.44 0.19 10.21
N MET A 234 8.21 0.23 10.73
CA MET A 234 7.23 1.27 10.45
C MET A 234 7.24 2.40 11.49
N ALA A 235 7.98 2.26 12.59
CA ALA A 235 8.02 3.24 13.67
C ALA A 235 8.35 4.67 13.22
N PRO A 236 9.28 4.91 12.26
CA PRO A 236 9.60 6.27 11.80
C PRO A 236 8.42 7.01 11.16
N TYR A 237 7.47 6.27 10.57
CA TYR A 237 6.34 6.82 9.80
C TYR A 237 5.08 7.04 10.66
N LEU A 238 5.14 6.68 11.95
CA LEU A 238 4.04 6.86 12.89
C LEU A 238 3.85 8.32 13.27
N SER A 239 2.59 8.73 13.45
CA SER A 239 2.24 10.08 13.90
C SER A 239 2.94 10.44 15.23
N SER A 240 3.03 9.49 16.16
CA SER A 240 3.69 9.69 17.45
C SER A 240 5.19 10.00 17.29
N SER A 241 5.89 9.27 16.42
CA SER A 241 7.31 9.49 16.13
C SER A 241 7.56 10.83 15.44
N ILE A 242 6.75 11.15 14.42
CA ILE A 242 6.87 12.41 13.66
C ILE A 242 6.61 13.62 14.57
N LEU A 243 5.57 13.57 15.40
CA LEU A 243 5.26 14.66 16.33
C LEU A 243 6.32 14.82 17.41
N ARG A 244 6.83 13.71 17.96
CA ARG A 244 7.92 13.74 18.96
C ARG A 244 9.18 14.35 18.38
N SER A 245 9.53 14.03 17.13
CA SER A 245 10.68 14.63 16.45
C SER A 245 10.52 16.14 16.24
N ARG A 246 9.29 16.63 16.04
CA ARG A 246 9.02 18.05 15.78
C ARG A 246 8.94 18.90 17.06
N PHE A 247 8.24 18.40 18.08
CA PHE A 247 7.90 19.17 19.28
C PHE A 247 8.68 18.75 20.54
N GLY A 248 9.58 17.76 20.42
CA GLY A 248 10.29 17.17 21.54
C GLY A 248 9.34 16.48 22.52
N ASN A 249 9.77 16.30 23.77
CA ASN A 249 8.95 15.66 24.81
C ASN A 249 7.82 16.57 25.35
N ARG A 250 7.57 17.74 24.75
CA ARG A 250 6.50 18.67 25.15
C ARG A 250 5.17 18.26 24.51
N SER A 251 4.74 17.03 24.75
CA SER A 251 3.46 16.52 24.24
C SER A 251 2.32 17.31 24.89
N PHE A 252 1.66 18.18 24.12
CA PHE A 252 0.29 18.57 24.45
C PHE A 252 -0.56 17.32 24.28
N SER A 253 -1.14 16.82 25.38
CA SER A 253 -2.21 15.82 25.32
C SER A 253 -3.36 16.43 24.52
N PHE A 254 -3.41 16.14 23.22
CA PHE A 254 -4.48 16.59 22.35
C PHE A 254 -5.61 15.56 22.39
N ASP A 255 -6.83 16.07 22.27
CA ASP A 255 -8.11 15.36 22.44
C ASP A 255 -8.10 13.93 21.88
N GLY A 256 -8.31 12.94 22.75
CA GLY A 256 -8.50 11.54 22.37
C GLY A 256 -7.31 10.58 22.52
N ASP A 257 -6.20 11.00 23.13
CA ASP A 257 -5.18 10.06 23.66
C ASP A 257 -5.71 9.37 24.93
N GLU A 258 -6.76 8.57 24.79
CA GLU A 258 -6.83 7.37 25.62
C GLU A 258 -5.56 6.57 25.31
N PRO A 259 -4.84 6.04 26.32
CA PRO A 259 -3.72 5.13 26.12
C PRO A 259 -4.29 3.84 25.53
N ASP A 260 -4.55 3.89 24.23
CA ASP A 260 -5.23 2.86 23.50
C ASP A 260 -4.39 1.58 23.65
N ALA A 261 -5.02 0.53 24.16
CA ALA A 261 -4.39 -0.77 24.41
C ALA A 261 -3.81 -1.41 23.12
N SER A 262 -3.93 -0.72 21.97
CA SER A 262 -3.32 -0.98 20.67
C SER A 262 -1.81 -0.67 20.62
N ASN A 263 -1.25 0.06 21.59
CA ASN A 263 0.21 0.30 21.74
C ASN A 263 1.05 -0.95 22.08
N LYS A 264 0.45 -2.15 22.05
CA LYS A 264 1.15 -3.46 22.18
C LYS A 264 1.54 -4.09 20.85
N LEU A 265 1.14 -3.51 19.71
CA LEU A 265 1.45 -4.08 18.39
C LEU A 265 2.84 -3.63 17.95
N SER A 266 3.67 -4.59 17.54
CA SER A 266 5.02 -4.33 17.03
C SER A 266 4.94 -3.48 15.76
N SER A 267 5.84 -2.49 15.65
CA SER A 267 6.04 -1.72 14.41
C SER A 267 6.94 -2.45 13.41
N GLU A 268 7.44 -3.63 13.76
CA GLU A 268 8.22 -4.48 12.87
C GLU A 268 7.32 -5.38 12.03
N PHE A 269 7.56 -5.39 10.73
CA PHE A 269 6.84 -6.20 9.76
C PHE A 269 7.80 -7.07 8.94
N GLU A 270 7.27 -8.20 8.46
CA GLU A 270 7.97 -9.13 7.56
C GLU A 270 7.22 -9.22 6.24
N LEU A 271 7.96 -9.13 5.13
CA LEU A 271 7.46 -9.35 3.79
C LEU A 271 7.09 -10.82 3.61
N PHE A 272 5.86 -11.07 3.16
CA PHE A 272 5.41 -12.43 2.85
C PHE A 272 4.85 -12.58 1.43
N ALA A 273 4.47 -11.49 0.75
CA ALA A 273 4.06 -11.56 -0.65
C ALA A 273 4.49 -10.32 -1.45
N VAL A 274 4.90 -10.55 -2.70
CA VAL A 274 5.20 -9.51 -3.70
C VAL A 274 4.48 -9.86 -4.98
N ILE A 275 3.61 -8.97 -5.44
CA ILE A 275 2.98 -9.07 -6.76
C ILE A 275 3.82 -8.23 -7.72
N THR A 276 4.16 -8.80 -8.86
CA THR A 276 4.89 -8.13 -9.95
C THR A 276 4.03 -8.07 -11.19
N HIS A 277 4.30 -7.07 -12.03
CA HIS A 277 3.63 -6.90 -13.31
C HIS A 277 4.68 -6.74 -14.41
N THR A 278 4.57 -7.53 -15.47
CA THR A 278 5.39 -7.41 -16.69
C THR A 278 4.52 -6.94 -17.84
N GLY A 279 5.08 -6.21 -18.82
CA GLY A 279 4.31 -5.64 -19.93
C GLY A 279 3.66 -4.28 -19.61
N LYS A 280 2.70 -3.89 -20.45
CA LYS A 280 1.96 -2.62 -20.44
C LYS A 280 0.64 -2.76 -19.67
N LEU A 281 -0.02 -1.63 -19.38
CA LEU A 281 -1.27 -1.62 -18.62
C LEU A 281 -2.42 -2.35 -19.33
N ASP A 282 -2.46 -2.28 -20.66
CA ASP A 282 -3.44 -2.92 -21.54
C ASP A 282 -3.04 -4.36 -21.96
N ALA A 283 -1.77 -4.72 -21.74
CA ALA A 283 -1.19 -5.99 -22.17
C ALA A 283 0.06 -6.33 -21.34
N GLY A 284 -0.14 -7.09 -20.28
CA GLY A 284 0.87 -7.53 -19.34
C GLY A 284 0.51 -8.85 -18.66
N HIS A 285 1.28 -9.20 -17.64
CA HIS A 285 1.18 -10.45 -16.90
C HIS A 285 1.58 -10.25 -15.44
N TYR A 286 0.75 -10.78 -14.53
CA TYR A 286 0.98 -10.69 -13.09
C TYR A 286 1.55 -12.01 -12.56
N VAL A 287 2.58 -11.89 -11.72
CA VAL A 287 3.19 -13.03 -11.02
C VAL A 287 3.32 -12.69 -9.55
N THR A 288 3.06 -13.67 -8.69
CA THR A 288 3.19 -13.52 -7.23
C THR A 288 4.39 -14.28 -6.70
N TYR A 289 5.22 -13.62 -5.90
CA TYR A 289 6.21 -14.27 -5.04
C TYR A 289 5.65 -14.39 -3.64
N LEU A 290 5.55 -15.59 -3.10
CA LEU A 290 4.98 -15.89 -1.79
C LEU A 290 6.03 -16.53 -0.88
N ARG A 291 6.09 -16.10 0.38
CA ARG A 291 6.94 -16.69 1.42
C ARG A 291 6.10 -17.60 2.30
N LEU A 292 6.39 -18.90 2.29
CA LEU A 292 5.75 -19.90 3.13
C LEU A 292 6.83 -20.73 3.84
N SER A 293 6.72 -20.89 5.15
CA SER A 293 7.68 -21.67 5.95
C SER A 293 9.15 -21.30 5.70
N ASN A 294 9.43 -19.98 5.64
CA ASN A 294 10.74 -19.39 5.31
C ASN A 294 11.30 -19.74 3.92
N GLN A 295 10.50 -20.29 3.01
CA GLN A 295 10.87 -20.56 1.62
C GLN A 295 10.06 -19.66 0.68
N TRP A 296 10.66 -19.28 -0.44
CA TRP A 296 10.02 -18.43 -1.44
C TRP A 296 9.57 -19.26 -2.62
N TYR A 297 8.36 -18.95 -3.09
CA TYR A 297 7.73 -19.59 -4.24
C TYR A 297 7.30 -18.51 -5.24
N LYS A 298 7.62 -18.70 -6.51
CA LYS A 298 7.06 -17.94 -7.63
C LYS A 298 5.81 -18.67 -8.11
N CYS A 299 4.66 -18.02 -7.99
CA CYS A 299 3.36 -18.46 -8.47
C CYS A 299 3.05 -17.72 -9.77
N ASP A 300 3.12 -18.45 -10.87
CA ASP A 300 2.90 -18.00 -12.25
C ASP A 300 1.72 -18.80 -12.82
N ASP A 301 0.50 -18.32 -12.55
CA ASP A 301 -0.75 -19.05 -12.75
C ASP A 301 -0.73 -20.47 -12.17
N ALA A 302 -0.77 -21.49 -13.03
CA ALA A 302 -0.76 -22.91 -12.66
C ALA A 302 0.64 -23.42 -12.25
N TRP A 303 1.70 -22.62 -12.44
CA TRP A 303 3.08 -23.02 -12.22
C TRP A 303 3.61 -22.43 -10.93
N ILE A 304 3.89 -23.31 -9.96
CA ILE A 304 4.49 -22.94 -8.68
C ILE A 304 5.91 -23.49 -8.63
N THR A 305 6.89 -22.59 -8.47
CA THR A 305 8.32 -22.95 -8.45
C THR A 305 8.99 -22.35 -7.23
N GLN A 306 9.84 -23.12 -6.55
CA GLN A 306 10.66 -22.59 -5.47
C GLN A 306 11.76 -21.68 -6.05
N VAL A 307 11.99 -20.53 -5.42
CA VAL A 307 12.98 -19.54 -5.85
C VAL A 307 13.84 -19.07 -4.69
N ASN A 308 15.04 -18.59 -5.01
CA ASN A 308 15.94 -18.00 -4.02
C ASN A 308 15.54 -16.56 -3.69
N GLU A 309 15.89 -16.12 -2.48
CA GLU A 309 15.65 -14.75 -2.00
C GLU A 309 16.16 -13.66 -2.97
N ASN A 310 17.31 -13.90 -3.61
CA ASN A 310 17.92 -12.96 -4.56
C ASN A 310 17.02 -12.68 -5.77
N ILE A 311 16.26 -13.68 -6.22
CA ILE A 311 15.31 -13.52 -7.33
C ILE A 311 14.16 -12.60 -6.89
N VAL A 312 13.66 -12.79 -5.67
CA VAL A 312 12.59 -11.96 -5.10
C VAL A 312 13.07 -10.52 -4.91
N ARG A 313 14.29 -10.31 -4.39
CA ARG A 313 14.87 -8.96 -4.25
C ARG A 313 15.04 -8.25 -5.57
N ALA A 314 15.38 -8.96 -6.64
CA ALA A 314 15.53 -8.40 -7.99
C ALA A 314 14.17 -8.10 -8.68
N ALA A 315 13.06 -8.54 -8.11
CA ALA A 315 11.75 -8.43 -8.71
C ALA A 315 11.23 -6.97 -8.73
N GLN A 316 10.50 -6.59 -9.77
CA GLN A 316 9.86 -5.28 -9.87
C GLN A 316 8.50 -5.31 -9.14
N GLY A 317 8.52 -5.09 -7.83
CA GLY A 317 7.31 -5.07 -7.00
C GLY A 317 6.29 -4.04 -7.47
N TYR A 318 5.07 -4.51 -7.77
CA TYR A 318 3.89 -3.70 -8.03
C TYR A 318 3.07 -3.51 -6.75
N MET A 319 2.82 -4.60 -6.03
CA MET A 319 2.24 -4.57 -4.68
C MET A 319 3.09 -5.43 -3.74
N MET A 320 3.22 -4.98 -2.49
CA MET A 320 3.98 -5.70 -1.46
C MET A 320 3.16 -5.81 -0.18
N PHE A 321 3.10 -7.03 0.38
CA PHE A 321 2.36 -7.34 1.58
C PHE A 321 3.30 -7.70 2.73
N TYR A 322 3.19 -6.91 3.79
CA TYR A 322 3.99 -7.01 4.99
C TYR A 322 3.08 -7.38 6.15
N VAL A 323 3.40 -8.41 6.92
CA VAL A 323 2.64 -8.83 8.10
C VAL A 323 3.41 -8.45 9.37
N GLN A 324 2.70 -8.03 10.43
CA GLN A 324 3.35 -7.76 11.71
C GLN A 324 4.14 -8.99 12.18
N LYS A 325 5.41 -8.76 12.55
CA LYS A 325 6.38 -9.82 12.83
C LYS A 325 5.93 -10.78 13.95
N MET A 326 5.21 -10.28 14.94
CA MET A 326 4.62 -11.12 16.01
C MET A 326 3.63 -12.15 15.48
N LEU A 327 2.88 -11.83 14.42
CA LEU A 327 1.94 -12.77 13.79
C LEU A 327 2.68 -13.76 12.89
N TYR A 328 3.72 -13.30 12.17
CA TYR A 328 4.57 -14.18 11.36
C TYR A 328 5.16 -15.32 12.22
N TYR A 329 5.78 -15.01 13.36
CA TYR A 329 6.35 -16.03 14.25
C TYR A 329 5.30 -17.00 14.81
N LYS A 330 4.07 -16.54 15.07
CA LYS A 330 2.98 -17.42 15.53
C LYS A 330 2.53 -18.38 14.43
N ALA A 331 2.50 -17.93 13.18
CA ALA A 331 2.14 -18.77 12.04
C ALA A 331 3.24 -19.78 11.71
N SER A 332 4.52 -19.37 11.69
CA SER A 332 5.65 -20.26 11.38
C SER A 332 5.90 -21.35 12.44
N LYS A 333 5.37 -21.19 13.66
CA LYS A 333 5.44 -22.21 14.73
C LYS A 333 4.35 -23.27 14.64
N ARG A 334 3.29 -23.09 13.83
CA ARG A 334 2.28 -24.12 13.63
C ARG A 334 2.80 -25.08 12.57
N PRO A 335 3.04 -26.36 12.88
CA PRO A 335 3.29 -27.35 11.83
C PRO A 335 2.07 -27.36 10.90
N VAL A 336 2.33 -27.38 9.59
CA VAL A 336 1.29 -27.69 8.61
C VAL A 336 0.70 -29.05 9.02
N PRO A 337 -0.61 -29.17 9.26
CA PRO A 337 -1.19 -30.48 9.54
C PRO A 337 -0.86 -31.40 8.37
N SER A 338 -0.20 -32.51 8.69
CA SER A 338 0.25 -33.56 7.79
C SER A 338 -0.90 -34.22 7.04
#